data_AF-A0A7C0U8F5-F1
#
_entry.id   AF-A0A7C0U8F5-F1
#
_cell.length_a   1.000
_cell.length_b   1.000
_cell.length_c   1.000
_cell.angle_alpha   90.00
_cell.angle_beta   90.00
_cell.angle_gamma   90.00
#
_symmetry.space_group_name_H-M   'P 1'
#
loop_
_entity.id
_entity.type
_entity.pdbx_description
1 polymer ?
#
loop_
_entity_poly.entity_id
_entity_poly.type
_entity_poly.pdbx_seq_one_letter_code
_entity_poly.pdbx_strand_id
1 'polypeptide(L)'
;MFGISGAGYDMSTSIFSPEGRIFAAEYAKKAVEQGATSIGILTKNGVVLLAEKKILPLQEPDSVEKISKIDEHIAVATSGLMADARRLIQEARIKAQSFWLTYEEPIPAEALADYICDIKAQFTQRGGARPYGVAMIIASVDYDRTPHL
;
A
#
# COMPACT_ATOMS: atom_id res chain seq x y z
N MET A 1 34.75 -12.82 -18.81
CA MET A 1 33.98 -14.06 -18.95
C MET A 1 32.51 -13.68 -18.94
N PHE A 2 31.74 -14.22 -19.88
CA PHE A 2 30.48 -13.69 -20.42
C PHE A 2 29.38 -13.42 -19.37
N GLY A 3 28.74 -12.25 -19.51
CA GLY A 3 27.51 -11.92 -18.82
C GLY A 3 26.38 -12.85 -19.24
N ILE A 4 25.79 -13.50 -18.27
CA ILE A 4 24.54 -14.25 -18.42
C ILE A 4 23.47 -13.42 -17.73
N SER A 5 22.41 -13.12 -18.49
CA SER A 5 21.25 -12.35 -18.08
C SER A 5 20.63 -12.88 -16.79
N GLY A 6 19.82 -12.06 -16.11
CA GLY A 6 18.98 -12.46 -14.98
C GLY A 6 17.95 -13.56 -15.27
N ALA A 7 18.11 -14.33 -16.35
CA ALA A 7 17.28 -15.46 -16.74
C ALA A 7 17.28 -16.53 -15.65
N GLY A 8 16.12 -16.76 -15.03
CA GLY A 8 15.91 -17.78 -14.00
C GLY A 8 15.81 -17.24 -12.58
N TYR A 9 16.33 -16.04 -12.30
CA TYR A 9 16.28 -15.42 -10.96
C TYR A 9 14.99 -14.62 -10.72
N ASP A 10 14.19 -14.39 -11.76
CA ASP A 10 12.90 -13.71 -11.69
C ASP A 10 11.70 -14.66 -11.67
N MET A 11 11.95 -15.98 -11.65
CA MET A 11 10.94 -17.03 -11.66
C MET A 11 10.19 -17.20 -10.33
N SER A 12 10.74 -16.66 -9.23
CA SER A 12 10.16 -16.78 -7.89
C SER A 12 10.42 -15.53 -7.05
N THR A 13 9.56 -15.31 -6.06
CA THR A 13 9.70 -14.28 -5.02
C THR A 13 10.79 -14.62 -4.00
N SER A 14 11.15 -15.91 -3.88
CA SER A 14 12.09 -16.43 -2.88
C SER A 14 13.53 -16.62 -3.40
N ILE A 15 13.83 -16.17 -4.62
CA ILE A 15 15.15 -16.33 -5.24
C ILE A 15 15.85 -14.96 -5.28
N PHE A 16 17.05 -14.92 -4.72
CA PHE A 16 17.93 -13.76 -4.82
C PHE A 16 18.77 -13.83 -6.09
N SER A 17 18.93 -12.69 -6.76
CA SER A 17 19.92 -12.53 -7.83
C SER A 17 21.35 -12.62 -7.28
N PRO A 18 22.37 -12.84 -8.13
CA PRO A 18 23.77 -12.79 -7.71
C PRO A 18 24.18 -11.46 -7.04
N GLU A 19 23.47 -10.38 -7.33
CA GLU A 19 23.66 -9.05 -6.74
C GLU A 19 22.86 -8.83 -5.43
N GLY A 20 22.17 -9.86 -4.93
CA GLY A 20 21.36 -9.79 -3.70
C GLY A 20 19.99 -9.14 -3.87
N ARG A 21 19.47 -9.06 -5.10
CA ARG A 21 18.19 -8.40 -5.39
C ARG A 21 17.05 -9.41 -5.55
N ILE A 22 15.83 -8.97 -5.24
CA ILE A 22 14.61 -9.74 -5.50
C ILE A 22 13.89 -9.11 -6.68
N PHE A 23 14.09 -9.65 -7.89
CA PHE A 23 13.53 -9.07 -9.12
C PHE A 23 12.00 -9.01 -9.12
N ALA A 24 11.31 -9.99 -8.53
CA ALA A 24 9.85 -9.98 -8.43
C ALA A 24 9.31 -8.75 -7.66
N ALA A 25 10.01 -8.30 -6.60
CA ALA A 25 9.63 -7.12 -5.84
C ALA A 25 9.87 -5.83 -6.64
N GLU A 26 10.95 -5.77 -7.42
CA GLU A 26 11.25 -4.63 -8.29
C GLU A 26 10.26 -4.51 -9.45
N TYR A 27 9.80 -5.63 -10.01
CA TYR A 27 8.74 -5.64 -11.00
C TYR A 27 7.43 -5.12 -10.43
N ALA A 28 7.08 -5.51 -9.20
CA ALA A 28 5.92 -4.96 -8.52
C ALA A 28 6.07 -3.44 -8.29
N LYS A 29 7.28 -2.95 -7.97
CA LYS A 29 7.56 -1.51 -7.86
C LYS A 29 7.35 -0.78 -9.19
N LYS A 30 7.78 -1.34 -10.32
CA LYS A 30 7.51 -0.76 -11.65
C LYS A 30 6.02 -0.64 -11.95
N ALA A 31 5.19 -1.58 -11.48
CA ALA A 31 3.74 -1.48 -11.61
C ALA A 31 3.15 -0.31 -10.80
N VAL A 32 3.76 0.03 -9.66
CA VAL A 32 3.39 1.23 -8.88
C VAL A 32 3.73 2.50 -9.66
N GLU A 33 4.92 2.56 -10.26
CA GLU A 33 5.39 3.74 -11.02
C GLU A 33 4.51 4.06 -12.24
N GLN A 34 3.82 3.07 -12.80
CA GLN A 34 2.84 3.24 -13.89
C GLN A 34 1.45 3.69 -13.39
N GLY A 35 1.21 3.63 -12.09
CA GLY A 35 -0.04 4.06 -11.46
C GLY A 35 -0.26 5.57 -11.55
N ALA A 36 -1.54 5.99 -11.50
CA ALA A 36 -1.86 7.41 -11.38
C ALA A 36 -1.32 7.98 -10.05
N THR A 37 -0.89 9.24 -10.07
CA THR A 37 -0.17 9.84 -8.94
C THR A 37 -1.06 10.01 -7.71
N SER A 38 -0.49 9.83 -6.52
CA SER A 38 -1.13 10.16 -5.24
C SER A 38 -0.11 10.92 -4.38
N ILE A 39 -0.56 11.94 -3.65
CA ILE A 39 0.27 12.87 -2.87
C ILE A 39 -0.32 12.96 -1.46
N GLY A 40 0.55 12.88 -0.46
CA GLY A 40 0.23 13.21 0.92
C GLY A 40 1.00 14.44 1.37
N ILE A 41 0.33 15.36 2.07
CA ILE A 41 0.95 16.58 2.60
C ILE A 41 0.67 16.63 4.09
N LEU A 42 1.74 16.55 4.88
CA LEU A 42 1.70 16.73 6.32
C LEU A 42 1.90 18.22 6.66
N THR A 43 1.02 18.76 7.50
CA THR A 43 1.11 20.13 8.01
C THR A 43 1.05 20.11 9.53
N LYS A 44 1.34 21.26 10.17
CA LYS A 44 1.22 21.38 11.64
C LYS A 44 -0.20 21.15 12.17
N ASN A 45 -1.22 21.36 11.32
CA ASN A 45 -2.62 21.38 11.74
C ASN A 45 -3.42 20.18 11.22
N GLY A 46 -2.81 19.31 10.42
CA GLY A 46 -3.53 18.25 9.74
C GLY A 46 -2.76 17.67 8.57
N VAL A 47 -3.41 16.72 7.89
CA VAL A 47 -2.87 15.98 6.76
C VAL A 47 -3.84 16.04 5.58
N VAL A 48 -3.29 16.17 4.37
CA VAL A 48 -4.09 16.25 3.13
C VAL A 48 -3.65 15.13 2.19
N LEU A 49 -4.62 14.39 1.67
CA LEU A 49 -4.42 13.38 0.63
C LEU A 49 -5.02 13.87 -0.70
N LEU A 50 -4.24 13.73 -1.77
CA LEU A 50 -4.63 14.07 -3.14
C LEU A 50 -4.35 12.86 -4.03
N ALA A 51 -5.26 12.55 -4.96
CA ALA A 51 -5.07 11.45 -5.89
C ALA A 51 -5.57 11.83 -7.28
N GLU A 52 -4.72 11.63 -8.28
CA GLU A 52 -5.10 11.75 -9.69
C GLU A 52 -6.02 10.58 -10.06
N LYS A 53 -7.22 10.90 -10.55
CA LYS A 53 -8.14 9.94 -11.16
C LYS A 53 -8.05 10.03 -12.69
N LYS A 54 -7.64 8.94 -13.34
CA LYS A 54 -7.74 8.79 -14.80
C LYS A 54 -9.07 8.14 -15.12
N ILE A 55 -10.01 8.92 -15.65
CA ILE A 55 -11.39 8.49 -15.92
C ILE A 55 -11.57 8.36 -17.44
N LEU A 56 -12.14 7.23 -17.87
CA LEU A 56 -12.50 7.01 -19.27
C LEU A 56 -13.87 7.64 -19.58
N PRO A 57 -14.17 8.02 -20.83
CA PRO A 57 -15.39 8.74 -21.18
C PRO A 57 -16.72 8.05 -20.80
N LEU A 58 -16.72 6.72 -20.66
CA LEU A 58 -17.91 5.93 -20.30
C LEU A 58 -17.93 5.52 -18.81
N GLN A 59 -16.98 6.01 -18.02
CA GLN A 59 -16.83 5.64 -16.62
C GLN A 59 -17.36 6.73 -15.72
N GLU A 60 -18.21 6.34 -14.76
CA GLU A 60 -18.69 7.25 -13.72
C GLU A 60 -17.52 7.70 -12.82
N PRO A 61 -17.17 9.00 -12.75
CA PRO A 61 -16.04 9.51 -11.97
C PRO A 61 -16.02 9.07 -10.50
N ASP A 62 -17.19 9.01 -9.88
CA ASP A 62 -17.34 8.69 -8.46
C ASP A 62 -17.17 7.19 -8.18
N SER A 63 -17.28 6.34 -9.20
CA SER A 63 -17.00 4.90 -9.06
C SER A 63 -15.50 4.59 -8.86
N VAL A 64 -14.62 5.55 -9.14
CA VAL A 64 -13.17 5.42 -8.99
C VAL A 64 -12.73 6.03 -7.67
N GLU A 65 -12.60 5.19 -6.65
CA GLU A 65 -12.00 5.57 -5.36
C GLU A 65 -10.51 5.22 -5.32
N LYS A 66 -9.67 6.23 -5.08
CA LYS A 66 -8.23 6.05 -4.80
C LYS A 66 -7.81 6.45 -3.40
N ILE A 67 -8.66 7.23 -2.73
CA ILE A 67 -8.56 7.60 -1.33
C ILE A 67 -9.70 6.88 -0.62
N SER A 68 -9.37 6.07 0.36
CA SER A 68 -10.35 5.27 1.09
C SER A 68 -10.22 5.51 2.58
N LYS A 69 -11.36 5.74 3.23
CA LYS A 69 -11.46 5.79 4.69
C LYS A 69 -11.22 4.40 5.27
N ILE A 70 -10.31 4.30 6.24
CA ILE A 70 -10.06 3.07 7.00
C ILE A 70 -10.79 3.12 8.33
N ASP A 71 -10.69 4.26 9.02
CA ASP A 71 -11.35 4.53 10.29
C ASP A 71 -11.76 6.02 10.34
N GLU A 72 -12.44 6.47 11.39
CA GLU A 72 -12.82 7.88 11.56
C GLU A 72 -11.62 8.84 11.49
N HIS A 73 -10.48 8.42 12.04
CA HIS A 73 -9.26 9.21 12.09
C HIS A 73 -8.20 8.81 11.07
N ILE A 74 -8.45 7.81 10.21
CA ILE A 74 -7.46 7.27 9.25
C ILE A 74 -8.02 7.17 7.83
N ALA A 75 -7.27 7.72 6.88
CA ALA A 75 -7.52 7.58 5.46
C ALA A 75 -6.26 7.10 4.72
N VAL A 76 -6.45 6.41 3.60
CA VAL A 76 -5.34 5.87 2.80
C VAL A 76 -5.50 6.27 1.35
N ALA A 77 -4.46 6.86 0.77
CA ALA A 77 -4.34 7.08 -0.67
C ALA A 77 -3.49 5.98 -1.30
N THR A 78 -3.88 5.51 -2.48
CA THR A 78 -3.20 4.39 -3.14
C THR A 78 -2.71 4.73 -4.55
N SER A 79 -1.64 4.07 -4.99
CA SER A 79 -1.11 4.14 -6.35
C SER A 79 -0.59 2.77 -6.80
N GLY A 80 -0.72 2.46 -8.09
CA GLY A 80 -0.46 1.13 -8.66
C GLY A 80 -1.74 0.34 -8.92
N LEU A 81 -1.69 -0.98 -8.69
CA LEU A 81 -2.78 -1.90 -9.01
C LEU A 81 -3.94 -1.79 -8.02
N MET A 82 -5.09 -1.27 -8.46
CA MET A 82 -6.26 -1.04 -7.59
C MET A 82 -6.88 -2.33 -7.01
N ALA A 83 -6.74 -3.47 -7.69
CA ALA A 83 -7.22 -4.74 -7.14
C ALA A 83 -6.44 -5.13 -5.86
N ASP A 84 -5.13 -4.92 -5.87
CA ASP A 84 -4.25 -5.13 -4.72
C ASP A 84 -4.55 -4.14 -3.59
N ALA A 85 -4.80 -2.87 -3.95
CA ALA A 85 -5.20 -1.83 -3.00
C ALA A 85 -6.43 -2.22 -2.19
N ARG A 86 -7.50 -2.70 -2.86
CA ARG A 86 -8.77 -3.06 -2.22
C ARG A 86 -8.61 -4.17 -1.17
N ARG A 87 -7.77 -5.17 -1.47
CA ARG A 87 -7.46 -6.26 -0.53
C ARG A 87 -6.81 -5.71 0.74
N LEU A 88 -5.80 -4.85 0.59
CA LEU A 88 -5.08 -4.26 1.74
C LEU A 88 -5.95 -3.28 2.53
N ILE A 89 -6.81 -2.50 1.86
CA ILE A 89 -7.78 -1.61 2.51
C ILE A 89 -8.76 -2.41 3.38
N GLN A 90 -9.23 -3.56 2.89
CA GLN A 90 -10.12 -4.44 3.66
C GLN A 90 -9.41 -4.99 4.90
N GLU A 91 -8.18 -5.48 4.75
CA GLU A 91 -7.35 -5.94 5.87
C GLU A 91 -7.11 -4.83 6.91
N ALA A 92 -6.83 -3.61 6.45
CA ALA A 92 -6.64 -2.44 7.31
C ALA A 92 -7.91 -2.12 8.12
N ARG A 93 -9.09 -2.15 7.48
CA ARG A 93 -10.38 -1.92 8.15
C ARG A 93 -10.67 -3.00 9.20
N ILE A 94 -10.45 -4.26 8.86
CA ILE A 94 -10.62 -5.37 9.81
C ILE A 94 -9.69 -5.20 11.01
N LYS A 95 -8.42 -4.85 10.76
CA LYS A 95 -7.43 -4.63 11.83
C LYS A 95 -7.82 -3.47 12.74
N ALA A 96 -8.26 -2.34 12.18
CA ALA A 96 -8.69 -1.18 12.96
C ALA A 96 -9.87 -1.52 13.87
N GLN A 97 -10.90 -2.18 13.34
CA GLN A 97 -12.06 -2.59 14.12
C GLN A 97 -11.73 -3.66 15.16
N SER A 98 -10.87 -4.62 14.82
CA SER A 98 -10.38 -5.62 15.79
C SER A 98 -9.59 -4.98 16.93
N PHE A 99 -8.82 -3.94 16.64
CA PHE A 99 -8.05 -3.20 17.65
C PHE A 99 -9.02 -2.47 18.60
N TRP A 100 -10.01 -1.76 18.05
CA TRP A 100 -11.07 -1.12 18.84
C TRP A 100 -11.82 -2.11 19.73
N LEU A 101 -12.21 -3.27 19.20
CA LEU A 101 -12.91 -4.30 20.00
C LEU A 101 -12.06 -4.89 21.13
N THR A 102 -10.73 -4.86 21.00
CA THR A 102 -9.81 -5.47 21.98
C THR A 102 -9.38 -4.46 23.04
N TYR A 103 -9.11 -3.23 22.63
CA TYR A 103 -8.48 -2.20 23.47
C TYR A 103 -9.42 -1.03 23.78
N GLU A 104 -10.59 -0.96 23.15
CA GLU A 104 -11.56 0.14 23.27
C GLU A 104 -10.97 1.52 22.94
N GLU A 105 -9.93 1.55 22.10
CA GLU A 105 -9.25 2.75 21.66
C GLU A 105 -8.98 2.73 20.13
N PRO A 106 -8.87 3.89 19.46
CA PRO A 106 -8.57 3.93 18.03
C PRO A 106 -7.17 3.40 17.77
N ILE A 107 -6.98 2.64 16.69
CA ILE A 107 -5.66 2.12 16.34
C ILE A 107 -4.68 3.26 16.01
N PRO A 108 -3.43 3.26 16.53
CA PRO A 108 -2.39 4.17 16.08
C PRO A 108 -2.02 3.93 14.62
N ALA A 109 -1.75 4.99 13.85
CA ALA A 109 -1.43 4.85 12.43
C ALA A 109 -0.17 4.02 12.17
N GLU A 110 0.84 4.14 13.03
CA GLU A 110 2.07 3.33 12.97
C GLU A 110 1.77 1.84 13.11
N ALA A 111 0.94 1.45 14.09
CA ALA A 111 0.55 0.05 14.28
C ALA A 111 -0.25 -0.52 13.09
N LEU A 112 -1.08 0.32 12.46
CA LEU A 112 -1.79 -0.07 11.23
C LEU A 112 -0.81 -0.20 10.04
N ALA A 113 0.14 0.72 9.92
CA ALA A 113 1.16 0.70 8.87
C ALA A 113 2.03 -0.55 8.97
N ASP A 114 2.51 -0.89 10.17
CA ASP A 114 3.29 -2.09 10.43
C ASP A 114 2.52 -3.36 10.05
N TYR A 115 1.26 -3.46 10.46
CA TYR A 115 0.41 -4.60 10.09
C TYR A 115 0.29 -4.77 8.57
N ILE A 116 0.11 -3.67 7.83
CA ILE A 116 0.02 -3.72 6.36
C ILE A 116 1.38 -4.06 5.73
N CYS A 117 2.47 -3.54 6.28
CA CYS A 117 3.83 -3.87 5.86
C CYS A 117 4.13 -5.35 6.07
N ASP A 118 3.72 -5.94 7.19
CA ASP A 118 3.87 -7.37 7.47
C ASP A 118 3.13 -8.24 6.45
N ILE A 119 1.88 -7.90 6.13
CA ILE A 119 1.12 -8.58 5.07
C ILE A 119 1.89 -8.49 3.75
N LYS A 120 2.36 -7.30 3.36
CA LYS A 120 3.09 -7.12 2.10
C LYS A 120 4.40 -7.93 2.09
N ALA A 121 5.13 -7.93 3.19
CA ALA A 121 6.40 -8.64 3.35
C ALA A 121 6.21 -10.16 3.21
N GLN A 122 5.16 -10.74 3.81
CA GLN A 122 4.87 -12.17 3.69
C GLN A 122 4.71 -12.63 2.24
N PHE A 123 4.11 -11.80 1.38
CA PHE A 123 3.92 -12.09 -0.06
C PHE A 123 5.21 -11.97 -0.89
N THR A 124 6.29 -11.46 -0.31
CA THR A 124 7.63 -11.47 -0.92
C THR A 124 8.47 -12.68 -0.50
N GLN A 125 8.13 -13.33 0.62
CA GLN A 125 8.93 -14.42 1.19
C GLN A 125 8.35 -15.80 0.92
N ARG A 126 7.04 -15.87 0.62
CA ARG A 126 6.33 -17.14 0.35
C ARG A 126 6.38 -17.50 -1.13
N GLY A 127 6.83 -18.72 -1.44
CA GLY A 127 6.76 -19.29 -2.79
C GLY A 127 5.32 -19.48 -3.27
N GLY A 128 5.09 -19.25 -4.56
CA GLY A 128 3.75 -19.33 -5.18
C GLY A 128 2.84 -18.13 -4.93
N ALA A 129 3.30 -17.12 -4.20
CA ALA A 129 2.64 -15.83 -4.06
C ALA A 129 3.31 -14.77 -4.95
N ARG A 130 2.59 -13.71 -5.30
CA ARG A 130 3.15 -12.53 -5.97
C ARG A 130 3.18 -11.33 -5.02
N PRO A 131 4.18 -10.44 -5.10
CA PRO A 131 4.20 -9.21 -4.33
C PRO A 131 3.03 -8.30 -4.72
N TYR A 132 2.63 -7.45 -3.78
CA TYR A 132 1.62 -6.42 -4.01
C TYR A 132 2.19 -5.29 -4.88
N GLY A 133 1.54 -5.01 -6.00
CA GLY A 133 1.91 -3.94 -6.95
C GLY A 133 1.26 -2.60 -6.60
N VAL A 134 1.19 -2.26 -5.31
CA VAL A 134 0.53 -1.04 -4.82
C VAL A 134 1.39 -0.35 -3.76
N ALA A 135 1.50 0.98 -3.86
CA ALA A 135 1.96 1.84 -2.79
C ALA A 135 0.76 2.50 -2.10
N MET A 136 0.87 2.66 -0.79
CA MET A 136 -0.16 3.23 0.06
C MET A 136 0.45 4.36 0.88
N ILE A 137 -0.25 5.48 0.98
CA ILE A 137 0.06 6.61 1.84
C ILE A 137 -1.02 6.62 2.91
N ILE A 138 -0.63 6.41 4.17
CA ILE A 138 -1.55 6.34 5.30
C ILE A 138 -1.52 7.68 6.00
N ALA A 139 -2.67 8.33 6.11
CA ALA A 139 -2.81 9.61 6.79
C ALA A 139 -3.70 9.42 8.02
N SER A 140 -3.29 9.95 9.17
CA SER A 140 -4.12 9.98 10.37
C SER A 140 -4.06 11.32 11.09
N VAL A 141 -5.06 11.53 11.96
CA VAL A 141 -5.04 12.57 12.97
C VAL A 141 -5.41 11.93 14.30
N ASP A 142 -4.46 11.84 15.21
CA ASP A 142 -4.66 11.19 16.50
C ASP A 142 -5.59 12.03 17.41
N TYR A 143 -6.00 11.45 18.55
CA TYR A 143 -6.96 12.11 19.45
C TYR A 143 -6.47 13.46 20.00
N ASP A 144 -5.16 13.57 20.22
CA ASP A 144 -4.48 14.81 20.62
C ASP A 144 -4.34 15.83 19.48
N ARG A 145 -4.90 15.52 18.30
CA ARG A 145 -4.83 16.27 17.04
C ARG A 145 -3.45 16.27 16.38
N THR A 146 -2.56 15.37 16.78
CA THR A 146 -1.29 15.20 16.10
C THR A 146 -1.50 14.52 14.74
N PRO A 147 -1.13 15.16 13.62
CA PRO A 147 -1.26 14.54 12.31
C PRO A 147 -0.08 13.64 12.00
N HIS A 148 -0.35 12.50 11.35
CA HIS A 148 0.65 11.56 10.86
C HIS A 148 0.45 11.26 9.37
N LEU A 149 1.56 10.97 8.69
CA LEU A 149 1.62 10.60 7.28
C LEU A 149 2.68 9.52 7.06
#